data_AF-A0A9D4PH46-F1
#
_entry.id   AF-A0A9D4PH46-F1
#
_cell.length_a   1.000
_cell.length_b   1.000
_cell.length_c   1.000
_cell.angle_alpha   90.00
_cell.angle_beta   90.00
_cell.angle_gamma   90.00
#
_symmetry.space_group_name_H-M   'P 1'
#
loop_
_entity.id
_entity.type
_entity.pdbx_description
1 polymer ?
#
loop_
_entity_poly.entity_id
_entity_poly.type
_entity_poly.pdbx_seq_one_letter_code
_entity_poly.pdbx_strand_id
1 'polypeptide(L)'
;MSRKGEAGIRGSARPKFINAPETCVADSLAGFVAVNTAVRLLRDSGALVRHDYEQLAEEGKVALLSGGGSGHEPGFSGFIGEGLLTAAVAGPVYTSPFSDNILGAIRTKAITEGIRAEMVLIAEDTALAHTHPSTGRRGLCGSVFMMKARGTIAGAMAEEKKNLDEIKAFVQAKKHNMGTITVALTPCSLPGRDELLFNLPAGKMELGMGTHPASAD
;
A
#
# COMPACT_ATOMS: atom_id res chain seq x y z
N MET A 1 41.43 -7.05 26.64
CA MET A 1 40.42 -8.11 26.38
C MET A 1 39.46 -7.60 25.31
N SER A 2 39.66 -8.02 24.07
CA SER A 2 38.80 -7.66 22.93
C SER A 2 37.47 -8.41 23.06
N ARG A 3 36.34 -7.69 23.14
CA ARG A 3 35.01 -8.32 23.13
C ARG A 3 34.84 -8.96 21.75
N LYS A 4 34.65 -10.28 21.72
CA LYS A 4 34.22 -11.04 20.53
C LYS A 4 33.07 -10.28 19.88
N GLY A 5 33.20 -9.98 18.58
CA GLY A 5 32.20 -9.26 17.81
C GLY A 5 30.81 -9.85 18.03
N GLU A 6 29.86 -9.01 18.42
CA GLU A 6 28.46 -9.37 18.50
C GLU A 6 28.03 -9.81 17.10
N ALA A 7 27.80 -11.12 16.93
CA ALA A 7 27.29 -11.67 15.69
C ALA A 7 25.89 -11.09 15.48
N GLY A 8 25.77 -10.09 14.60
CA GLY A 8 24.48 -9.62 14.13
C GLY A 8 23.67 -10.75 13.50
N ILE A 9 22.39 -10.50 13.22
CA ILE A 9 21.61 -11.43 12.39
C ILE A 9 22.14 -11.32 10.95
N ARG A 10 23.29 -11.95 10.69
CA ARG A 10 23.83 -12.20 9.35
C ARG A 10 23.18 -13.47 8.84
N GLY A 11 21.96 -13.34 8.33
CA GLY A 11 21.31 -14.41 7.59
C GLY A 11 21.59 -14.25 6.11
N SER A 12 21.96 -15.33 5.42
CA SER A 12 21.68 -15.41 3.98
C SER A 12 20.17 -15.30 3.79
N ALA A 13 19.72 -14.68 2.71
CA ALA A 13 18.31 -14.69 2.37
C ALA A 13 17.81 -16.13 2.35
N ARG A 14 16.65 -16.36 2.98
CA ARG A 14 16.01 -17.68 2.96
C ARG A 14 15.53 -17.99 1.54
N PRO A 15 15.37 -19.28 1.19
CA PRO A 15 14.71 -19.67 -0.05
C PRO A 15 13.36 -18.97 -0.16
N LYS A 16 13.08 -18.39 -1.32
CA LYS A 16 11.82 -17.70 -1.62
C LYS A 16 10.98 -18.60 -2.51
N PHE A 17 9.71 -18.74 -2.18
CA PHE A 17 8.74 -19.47 -3.01
C PHE A 17 8.28 -18.59 -4.17
N ILE A 18 9.15 -18.45 -5.17
CA ILE A 18 8.90 -17.70 -6.40
C ILE A 18 9.49 -18.49 -7.57
N ASN A 19 8.90 -18.37 -8.76
CA ASN A 19 9.46 -18.94 -9.98
C ASN A 19 10.66 -18.09 -10.45
N ALA A 20 10.43 -16.80 -10.66
CA ALA A 20 11.45 -15.83 -11.04
C ALA A 20 11.21 -14.47 -10.36
N PRO A 21 12.27 -13.71 -10.00
CA PRO A 21 12.12 -12.37 -9.44
C PRO A 21 11.33 -11.41 -10.33
N GLU A 22 11.47 -11.53 -11.65
CA GLU A 22 10.86 -10.65 -12.64
C GLU A 22 9.35 -10.91 -12.78
N THR A 23 8.92 -12.16 -12.57
CA THR A 23 7.51 -12.56 -12.73
C THR A 23 6.77 -12.68 -11.41
N CYS A 24 7.45 -12.60 -10.26
CA CYS A 24 6.84 -12.92 -8.96
C CYS A 24 5.58 -12.12 -8.63
N VAL A 25 5.52 -10.84 -9.03
CA VAL A 25 4.32 -10.02 -8.87
C VAL A 25 3.19 -10.53 -9.77
N ALA A 26 3.47 -10.76 -11.05
CA ALA A 26 2.47 -11.27 -11.99
C ALA A 26 1.94 -12.65 -11.58
N ASP A 27 2.83 -13.55 -11.15
CA ASP A 27 2.48 -14.89 -10.64
C ASP A 27 1.59 -14.79 -9.40
N SER A 28 1.92 -13.89 -8.46
CA SER A 28 1.13 -13.65 -7.26
C SER A 28 -0.28 -13.14 -7.60
N LEU A 29 -0.39 -12.14 -8.49
CA LEU A 29 -1.68 -11.59 -8.92
C LEU A 29 -2.52 -12.62 -9.68
N ALA A 30 -1.90 -13.41 -10.57
CA ALA A 30 -2.56 -14.49 -11.29
C ALA A 30 -3.11 -15.55 -10.33
N GLY A 31 -2.30 -15.96 -9.33
CA GLY A 31 -2.74 -16.86 -8.27
C GLY A 31 -3.90 -16.28 -7.45
N PHE A 32 -3.83 -15.01 -7.09
CA PHE A 32 -4.88 -14.33 -6.32
C PHE A 32 -6.22 -14.31 -7.06
N VAL A 33 -6.26 -13.94 -8.35
CA VAL A 33 -7.52 -13.91 -9.12
C VAL A 33 -8.01 -15.32 -9.50
N ALA A 34 -7.11 -16.30 -9.60
CA ALA A 34 -7.49 -17.70 -9.86
C ALA A 34 -8.31 -18.30 -8.71
N VAL A 35 -8.10 -17.83 -7.47
CA VAL A 35 -8.83 -18.31 -6.27
C VAL A 35 -9.88 -17.33 -5.76
N ASN A 36 -10.03 -16.15 -6.39
CA ASN A 36 -10.93 -15.10 -5.95
C ASN A 36 -11.74 -14.52 -7.11
N THR A 37 -12.98 -14.98 -7.27
CA THR A 37 -13.89 -14.53 -8.34
C THR A 37 -14.46 -13.13 -8.14
N ALA A 38 -14.29 -12.53 -6.95
CA ALA A 38 -14.80 -11.18 -6.67
C ALA A 38 -13.91 -10.08 -7.28
N VAL A 39 -12.72 -10.43 -7.79
CA VAL A 39 -11.72 -9.53 -8.33
C VAL A 39 -11.30 -9.99 -9.73
N ARG A 40 -11.01 -9.04 -10.62
CA ARG A 40 -10.50 -9.28 -11.97
C ARG A 40 -9.18 -8.55 -12.16
N LEU A 41 -8.23 -9.19 -12.83
CA LEU A 41 -6.99 -8.55 -13.30
C LEU A 41 -7.26 -7.89 -14.66
N LEU A 42 -6.94 -6.60 -14.79
CA LEU A 42 -7.01 -5.91 -16.08
C LEU A 42 -5.84 -6.34 -16.96
N ARG A 43 -6.12 -6.64 -18.24
CA ARG A 43 -5.13 -7.19 -19.19
C ARG A 43 -3.88 -6.31 -19.26
N ASP A 44 -2.73 -6.98 -19.31
CA ASP A 44 -1.41 -6.37 -19.50
C ASP A 44 -1.09 -5.25 -18.49
N SER A 45 -1.63 -5.37 -17.26
CA SER A 45 -1.46 -4.37 -16.21
C SER A 45 -1.28 -5.01 -14.83
N GLY A 46 -0.80 -4.22 -13.87
CA GLY A 46 -0.83 -4.57 -12.44
C GLY A 46 -2.10 -4.13 -11.73
N ALA A 47 -3.16 -3.76 -12.46
CA ALA A 47 -4.39 -3.22 -11.90
C ALA A 47 -5.46 -4.31 -11.72
N LEU A 48 -6.06 -4.34 -10.53
CA LEU A 48 -7.13 -5.25 -10.16
C LEU A 48 -8.38 -4.45 -9.85
N VAL A 49 -9.54 -4.98 -10.25
CA VAL A 49 -10.85 -4.33 -10.07
C VAL A 49 -11.86 -5.31 -9.49
N ARG A 50 -12.85 -4.78 -8.75
CA ARG A 50 -13.99 -5.56 -8.29
C ARG A 50 -14.78 -6.09 -9.50
N HIS A 51 -15.30 -7.31 -9.44
CA HIS A 51 -15.94 -7.97 -10.58
C HIS A 51 -17.19 -7.24 -11.13
N ASP A 52 -17.84 -6.41 -10.32
CA ASP A 52 -19.08 -5.67 -10.57
C ASP A 52 -18.83 -4.15 -10.76
N TYR A 53 -17.58 -3.71 -10.96
CA TYR A 53 -17.24 -2.27 -11.00
C TYR A 53 -18.05 -1.44 -12.02
N GLU A 54 -18.44 -2.05 -13.14
CA GLU A 54 -19.24 -1.40 -14.21
C GLU A 54 -20.64 -1.05 -13.70
N GLN A 55 -21.30 -2.00 -13.03
CA GLN A 55 -22.61 -1.77 -12.42
C GLN A 55 -22.55 -0.64 -11.38
N LEU A 56 -21.50 -0.60 -10.56
CA LEU A 56 -21.33 0.47 -9.57
C LEU A 56 -21.18 1.84 -10.23
N ALA A 57 -20.49 1.90 -11.37
CA ALA A 57 -20.34 3.13 -12.14
C ALA A 57 -21.69 3.60 -12.70
N GLU A 58 -22.50 2.69 -13.25
CA GLU A 58 -23.86 2.98 -13.72
C GLU A 58 -24.78 3.46 -12.59
N GLU A 59 -24.60 2.90 -11.39
CA GLU A 59 -25.33 3.30 -10.18
C GLU A 59 -24.86 4.64 -9.57
N GLY A 60 -23.87 5.30 -10.19
CA GLY A 60 -23.33 6.59 -9.75
C GLY A 60 -22.47 6.51 -8.50
N LYS A 61 -21.97 5.31 -8.15
CA LYS A 61 -21.15 5.11 -6.96
C LYS A 61 -19.73 5.64 -7.16
N VAL A 62 -19.22 6.33 -6.15
CA VAL A 62 -17.81 6.79 -6.13
C VAL A 62 -16.88 5.58 -6.09
N ALA A 63 -15.98 5.49 -7.08
CA ALA A 63 -14.94 4.48 -7.09
C ALA A 63 -13.80 4.86 -6.13
N LEU A 64 -13.37 3.92 -5.28
CA LEU A 64 -12.21 4.08 -4.41
C LEU A 64 -11.03 3.29 -4.94
N LEU A 65 -9.92 3.98 -5.17
CA LEU A 65 -8.70 3.41 -5.72
C LEU A 65 -7.56 3.55 -4.72
N SER A 66 -6.73 2.52 -4.64
CA SER A 66 -5.44 2.58 -3.92
C SER A 66 -4.38 1.79 -4.68
N GLY A 67 -3.19 1.66 -4.12
CA GLY A 67 -2.09 0.96 -4.76
C GLY A 67 -0.73 1.34 -4.22
N GLY A 68 0.29 0.72 -4.79
CA GLY A 68 1.68 0.93 -4.44
C GLY A 68 2.56 -0.21 -4.93
N GLY A 69 3.83 -0.19 -4.54
CA GLY A 69 4.73 -1.31 -4.78
C GLY A 69 4.24 -2.60 -4.11
N SER A 70 4.47 -3.74 -4.77
CA SER A 70 4.16 -5.08 -4.24
C SER A 70 5.09 -5.46 -3.07
N GLY A 71 4.77 -6.56 -2.38
CA GLY A 71 5.51 -7.04 -1.20
C GLY A 71 4.87 -6.65 0.14
N HIS A 72 3.68 -6.05 0.10
CA HIS A 72 2.85 -5.69 1.26
C HIS A 72 1.52 -6.46 1.28
N GLU A 73 1.45 -7.58 0.55
CA GLU A 73 0.23 -8.39 0.46
C GLU A 73 -0.29 -8.76 1.86
N PRO A 74 -1.61 -8.63 2.13
CA PRO A 74 -2.72 -8.44 1.18
C PRO A 74 -2.90 -7.01 0.65
N GLY A 75 -2.10 -6.05 1.12
CA GLY A 75 -2.12 -4.66 0.65
C GLY A 75 -1.71 -4.53 -0.82
N PHE A 76 -2.51 -3.96 -1.73
CA PHE A 76 -3.90 -3.48 -1.56
C PHE A 76 -4.95 -4.36 -2.23
N SER A 77 -4.55 -5.34 -3.06
CA SER A 77 -5.44 -6.21 -3.82
C SER A 77 -6.45 -6.98 -2.95
N GLY A 78 -6.05 -7.39 -1.75
CA GLY A 78 -6.90 -8.07 -0.78
C GLY A 78 -7.97 -7.17 -0.14
N PHE A 79 -7.90 -5.85 -0.36
CA PHE A 79 -8.91 -4.90 0.08
C PHE A 79 -9.87 -4.48 -1.04
N ILE A 80 -9.89 -5.17 -2.19
CA ILE A 80 -10.93 -4.96 -3.19
C ILE A 80 -12.18 -5.72 -2.77
N GLY A 81 -13.32 -5.03 -2.66
CA GLY A 81 -14.55 -5.69 -2.24
C GLY A 81 -15.70 -4.75 -1.89
N GLU A 82 -16.83 -5.35 -1.49
CA GLU A 82 -17.96 -4.59 -0.95
C GLU A 82 -17.51 -3.80 0.26
N GLY A 83 -17.69 -2.50 0.15
CA GLY A 83 -17.35 -1.60 1.22
C GLY A 83 -15.84 -1.49 1.46
N LEU A 84 -15.00 -1.66 0.46
CA LEU A 84 -13.59 -1.32 0.55
C LEU A 84 -13.19 -0.61 -0.75
N LEU A 85 -12.13 -1.07 -1.41
CA LEU A 85 -11.68 -0.53 -2.67
C LEU A 85 -12.50 -1.08 -3.83
N THR A 86 -12.73 -0.22 -4.82
CA THR A 86 -13.20 -0.62 -6.15
C THR A 86 -12.05 -1.22 -6.96
N ALA A 87 -10.85 -0.66 -6.83
CA ALA A 87 -9.67 -1.09 -7.55
C ALA A 87 -8.38 -0.89 -6.74
N ALA A 88 -7.36 -1.70 -7.04
CA ALA A 88 -6.01 -1.52 -6.53
C ALA A 88 -4.98 -1.69 -7.65
N VAL A 89 -3.89 -0.93 -7.60
CA VAL A 89 -2.75 -1.06 -8.51
C VAL A 89 -1.54 -1.62 -7.77
N ALA A 90 -1.05 -2.77 -8.22
CA ALA A 90 0.18 -3.38 -7.74
C ALA A 90 1.33 -3.02 -8.70
N GLY A 91 2.31 -2.27 -8.19
CA GLY A 91 3.57 -1.96 -8.88
C GLY A 91 4.65 -2.99 -8.58
N PRO A 92 5.88 -2.80 -9.10
CA PRO A 92 7.01 -3.65 -8.75
C PRO A 92 7.30 -3.66 -7.25
N VAL A 93 8.03 -4.69 -6.79
CA VAL A 93 8.28 -4.91 -5.35
C VAL A 93 9.00 -3.72 -4.72
N TYR A 94 8.39 -3.14 -3.67
CA TYR A 94 8.87 -1.99 -2.91
C TYR A 94 9.19 -0.72 -3.71
N THR A 95 8.59 -0.57 -4.90
CA THR A 95 8.69 0.65 -5.69
C THR A 95 7.33 1.34 -5.79
N SER A 96 7.25 2.57 -5.28
CA SER A 96 6.12 3.46 -5.54
C SER A 96 6.65 4.77 -6.11
N PRO A 97 6.08 5.31 -7.19
CA PRO A 97 6.37 6.68 -7.58
C PRO A 97 5.88 7.66 -6.50
N PHE A 98 6.46 8.86 -6.43
CA PHE A 98 6.00 9.91 -5.52
C PHE A 98 4.52 10.20 -5.76
N SER A 99 3.75 10.32 -4.67
CA SER A 99 2.29 10.47 -4.69
C SER A 99 1.81 11.67 -5.51
N ASP A 100 2.60 12.75 -5.55
CA ASP A 100 2.26 13.98 -6.29
C ASP A 100 2.29 13.75 -7.81
N ASN A 101 3.21 12.93 -8.31
CA ASN A 101 3.28 12.56 -9.72
C ASN A 101 2.08 11.68 -10.12
N ILE A 102 1.68 10.78 -9.23
CA ILE A 102 0.49 9.93 -9.43
C ILE A 102 -0.77 10.80 -9.49
N LEU A 103 -0.91 11.76 -8.57
CA LEU A 103 -2.04 12.69 -8.56
C LEU A 103 -2.10 13.53 -9.84
N GLY A 104 -0.96 14.08 -10.26
CA GLY A 104 -0.84 14.85 -11.49
C GLY A 104 -1.33 14.04 -12.69
N ALA A 105 -0.82 12.80 -12.83
CA ALA A 105 -1.22 11.91 -13.92
C ALA A 105 -2.72 11.56 -13.89
N ILE A 106 -3.27 11.19 -12.72
CA ILE A 106 -4.69 10.85 -12.57
C ILE A 106 -5.56 12.05 -12.90
N ARG A 107 -5.27 13.24 -12.38
CA ARG A 107 -6.07 14.44 -12.66
C ARG A 107 -6.01 14.84 -14.12
N THR A 108 -4.82 14.84 -14.73
CA THR A 108 -4.69 15.16 -16.17
C THR A 108 -5.52 14.20 -17.01
N LYS A 109 -5.41 12.89 -16.77
CA LYS A 109 -6.17 11.88 -17.50
C LYS A 109 -7.69 11.99 -17.24
N ALA A 110 -8.08 12.15 -15.97
CA ALA A 110 -9.48 12.26 -15.59
C ALA A 110 -10.14 13.51 -16.20
N ILE A 111 -9.47 14.67 -16.17
CA ILE A 111 -9.99 15.91 -16.80
C ILE A 111 -10.18 15.71 -18.30
N THR A 112 -9.24 15.08 -19.00
CA THR A 112 -9.37 14.83 -20.45
C THR A 112 -10.54 13.91 -20.81
N GLU A 113 -11.01 13.10 -19.85
CA GLU A 113 -12.12 12.16 -20.01
C GLU A 113 -13.42 12.65 -19.35
N GLY A 114 -13.44 13.89 -18.81
CA GLY A 114 -14.60 14.44 -18.11
C GLY A 114 -14.89 13.78 -16.74
N ILE A 115 -13.92 13.05 -16.18
CA ILE A 115 -14.04 12.35 -14.90
C ILE A 115 -13.55 13.26 -13.77
N ARG A 116 -14.35 13.40 -12.70
CA ARG A 116 -13.90 14.05 -11.47
C ARG A 116 -13.05 13.09 -10.64
N ALA A 117 -11.84 13.52 -10.26
CA ALA A 117 -10.93 12.74 -9.43
C ALA A 117 -10.35 13.58 -8.27
N GLU A 118 -10.30 12.97 -7.10
CA GLU A 118 -9.72 13.56 -5.89
C GLU A 118 -8.76 12.58 -5.21
N MET A 119 -7.82 13.12 -4.42
CA MET A 119 -6.86 12.32 -3.68
C MET A 119 -6.74 12.81 -2.24
N VAL A 120 -6.62 11.85 -1.33
CA VAL A 120 -6.30 12.09 0.06
C VAL A 120 -5.02 11.34 0.41
N LEU A 121 -3.99 12.08 0.83
CA LEU A 121 -2.75 11.51 1.34
C LEU A 121 -2.95 11.07 2.79
N ILE A 122 -2.66 9.79 3.05
CA ILE A 122 -2.62 9.20 4.39
C ILE A 122 -1.15 9.06 4.78
N ALA A 123 -0.78 9.75 5.85
CA ALA A 123 0.60 9.94 6.29
C ALA A 123 0.63 9.86 7.83
N GLU A 124 0.31 8.68 8.34
CA GLU A 124 0.04 8.40 9.75
C GLU A 124 1.26 7.91 10.53
N ASP A 125 2.41 7.73 9.89
CA ASP A 125 3.63 7.32 10.58
C ASP A 125 4.10 8.40 11.57
N THR A 126 4.16 8.04 12.85
CA THR A 126 4.59 8.94 13.92
C THR A 126 6.06 8.78 14.30
N ALA A 127 6.77 7.77 13.78
CA ALA A 127 8.14 7.48 14.17
C ALA A 127 9.15 8.54 13.70
N LEU A 128 8.91 9.15 12.53
CA LEU A 128 9.83 10.12 11.90
C LEU A 128 9.31 11.56 11.93
N ALA A 129 8.32 11.89 12.76
CA ALA A 129 7.71 13.22 12.78
C ALA A 129 8.69 14.37 13.12
N HIS A 130 9.92 14.05 13.55
CA HIS A 130 10.92 15.00 14.04
C HIS A 130 12.29 14.92 13.35
N THR A 131 12.55 13.92 12.50
CA THR A 131 13.91 13.65 11.99
C THR A 131 14.14 14.16 10.57
N HIS A 132 13.11 14.25 9.72
CA HIS A 132 13.23 14.72 8.33
C HIS A 132 12.05 15.63 7.92
N PRO A 133 12.11 16.95 8.17
CA PRO A 133 10.99 17.88 7.94
C PRO A 133 10.57 18.01 6.47
N SER A 134 11.48 17.74 5.53
CA SER A 134 11.28 17.97 4.09
C SER A 134 10.45 16.89 3.37
N THR A 135 10.36 15.67 3.93
CA THR A 135 9.71 14.51 3.27
C THR A 135 8.32 14.19 3.81
N GLY A 136 7.89 14.84 4.89
CA GLY A 136 6.61 14.54 5.55
C GLY A 136 6.59 13.16 6.23
N ARG A 137 5.41 12.78 6.75
CA ARG A 137 5.19 11.46 7.37
C ARG A 137 4.96 10.38 6.31
N ARG A 138 5.38 9.14 6.59
CA ARG A 138 5.11 7.98 5.73
C ARG A 138 3.66 7.48 5.93
N GLY A 139 3.11 6.81 4.93
CA GLY A 139 1.88 6.03 5.04
C GLY A 139 2.21 4.57 5.36
N LEU A 140 1.51 3.96 6.33
CA LEU A 140 1.76 2.60 6.82
C LEU A 140 0.43 1.80 6.83
N CYS A 141 0.29 0.86 7.77
CA CYS A 141 -0.88 -0.01 7.87
C CYS A 141 -2.15 0.71 8.33
N GLY A 142 -2.05 1.91 8.90
CA GLY A 142 -3.20 2.70 9.34
C GLY A 142 -4.11 3.08 8.17
N SER A 143 -3.55 3.23 6.97
CA SER A 143 -4.30 3.44 5.73
C SER A 143 -5.46 2.45 5.52
N VAL A 144 -5.34 1.20 5.99
CA VAL A 144 -6.41 0.18 5.91
C VAL A 144 -7.67 0.62 6.67
N PHE A 145 -7.52 1.29 7.81
CA PHE A 145 -8.64 1.85 8.57
C PHE A 145 -9.30 3.02 7.89
N MET A 146 -8.67 3.65 6.90
CA MET A 146 -9.32 4.70 6.08
C MET A 146 -10.05 4.12 4.85
N MET A 147 -9.82 2.85 4.51
CA MET A 147 -10.44 2.17 3.37
C MET A 147 -11.77 1.47 3.74
N LYS A 148 -11.89 0.91 4.94
CA LYS A 148 -13.02 0.02 5.33
C LYS A 148 -14.37 0.71 5.37
N ALA A 149 -15.41 0.05 4.86
CA ALA A 149 -16.80 0.40 5.05
C ALA A 149 -17.45 -0.44 6.13
N ARG A 150 -17.82 0.18 7.23
CA ARG A 150 -19.21 0.16 7.72
C ARG A 150 -19.24 1.08 8.92
N GLY A 151 -20.09 2.09 8.84
CA GLY A 151 -20.45 2.94 9.96
C GLY A 151 -19.60 4.17 10.24
N THR A 152 -18.47 4.45 9.55
CA THR A 152 -17.74 5.74 9.70
C THR A 152 -16.49 5.90 8.80
N ILE A 153 -16.34 5.29 7.61
CA ILE A 153 -15.08 5.40 6.82
C ILE A 153 -15.39 5.33 5.29
N ALA A 154 -14.47 5.79 4.43
CA ALA A 154 -14.63 6.05 2.99
C ALA A 154 -15.40 4.99 2.19
N GLY A 155 -15.06 3.71 2.34
CA GLY A 155 -15.76 2.63 1.64
C GLY A 155 -17.25 2.60 1.94
N ALA A 156 -17.67 2.90 3.18
CA ALA A 156 -19.08 2.80 3.59
C ALA A 156 -19.87 3.93 2.99
N MET A 157 -19.29 5.11 3.04
CA MET A 157 -19.87 6.29 2.42
C MET A 157 -20.05 6.05 0.92
N ALA A 158 -19.08 5.40 0.25
CA ALA A 158 -19.24 5.02 -1.15
C ALA A 158 -20.39 4.01 -1.36
N GLU A 159 -20.51 2.94 -0.55
CA GLU A 159 -21.66 2.02 -0.64
C GLU A 159 -23.00 2.71 -0.36
N GLU A 160 -23.03 3.69 0.54
CA GLU A 160 -24.18 4.54 0.85
C GLU A 160 -24.44 5.64 -0.21
N LYS A 161 -23.70 5.61 -1.33
CA LYS A 161 -23.79 6.57 -2.44
C LYS A 161 -23.58 8.03 -2.04
N LYS A 162 -22.78 8.26 -0.99
CA LYS A 162 -22.27 9.60 -0.65
C LYS A 162 -21.44 10.15 -1.80
N ASN A 163 -21.51 11.46 -2.02
CA ASN A 163 -20.78 12.07 -3.10
C ASN A 163 -19.28 12.21 -2.77
N LEU A 164 -18.47 12.46 -3.81
CA LEU A 164 -17.01 12.54 -3.72
C LEU A 164 -16.53 13.56 -2.67
N ASP A 165 -17.22 14.71 -2.57
CA ASP A 165 -16.85 15.80 -1.69
C ASP A 165 -17.11 15.44 -0.22
N GLU A 166 -18.25 14.79 0.08
CA GLU A 166 -18.56 14.25 1.41
C GLU A 166 -17.51 13.22 1.86
N ILE A 167 -17.15 12.28 0.97
CA ILE A 167 -16.15 11.24 1.26
C ILE A 167 -14.79 11.88 1.52
N LYS A 168 -14.35 12.79 0.64
CA LYS A 168 -13.08 13.50 0.78
C LYS A 168 -13.01 14.28 2.10
N ALA A 169 -14.04 15.08 2.40
CA ALA A 169 -14.10 15.89 3.61
C ALA A 169 -14.02 15.01 4.87
N PHE A 170 -14.73 13.89 4.86
CA PHE A 170 -14.70 12.94 5.96
C PHE A 170 -13.30 12.35 6.19
N VAL A 171 -12.67 11.80 5.15
CA VAL A 171 -11.34 11.19 5.26
C VAL A 171 -10.29 12.23 5.66
N GLN A 172 -10.36 13.45 5.10
CA GLN A 172 -9.48 14.55 5.48
C GLN A 172 -9.62 14.94 6.95
N ALA A 173 -10.84 14.96 7.48
CA ALA A 173 -11.07 15.27 8.89
C ALA A 173 -10.56 14.16 9.83
N LYS A 174 -10.64 12.89 9.42
CA LYS A 174 -10.28 11.74 10.27
C LYS A 174 -8.82 11.31 10.19
N LYS A 175 -8.11 11.57 9.10
CA LYS A 175 -6.71 11.12 8.93
C LYS A 175 -5.77 11.61 10.04
N HIS A 176 -6.08 12.75 10.67
CA HIS A 176 -5.29 13.32 11.76
C HIS A 176 -5.46 12.60 13.11
N ASN A 177 -6.49 11.75 13.24
CA ASN A 177 -6.77 10.98 14.46
C ASN A 177 -6.06 9.62 14.45
N MET A 178 -5.10 9.42 13.55
CA MET A 178 -4.39 8.17 13.37
C MET A 178 -2.89 8.38 13.50
N GLY A 179 -2.25 7.48 14.23
CA GLY A 179 -0.81 7.40 14.37
C GLY A 179 -0.38 5.94 14.34
N THR A 180 0.65 5.63 13.58
CA THR A 180 1.26 4.30 13.50
C THR A 180 2.74 4.41 13.83
N ILE A 181 3.22 3.47 14.65
CA ILE A 181 4.65 3.28 14.93
C ILE A 181 5.00 1.82 14.65
N THR A 182 6.17 1.60 14.07
CA THR A 182 6.63 0.28 13.62
C THR A 182 7.85 -0.16 14.40
N VAL A 183 8.04 -1.48 14.49
CA VAL A 183 9.27 -2.09 14.99
C VAL A 183 9.64 -3.27 14.11
N ALA A 184 10.93 -3.41 13.77
CA ALA A 184 11.44 -4.57 13.05
C ALA A 184 12.47 -5.32 13.91
N LEU A 185 12.26 -6.63 14.04
CA LEU A 185 13.19 -7.54 14.74
C LEU A 185 14.16 -8.22 13.76
N THR A 186 13.83 -8.20 12.47
CA THR A 186 14.64 -8.77 11.41
C THR A 186 14.43 -7.97 10.11
N PRO A 187 15.49 -7.77 9.31
CA PRO A 187 15.36 -7.19 7.97
C PRO A 187 14.66 -8.15 7.00
N CYS A 188 14.01 -7.62 5.97
CA CYS A 188 13.53 -8.42 4.84
C CYS A 188 14.60 -8.52 3.73
N SER A 189 14.35 -9.40 2.75
CA SER A 189 15.18 -9.57 1.55
C SER A 189 14.30 -9.49 0.31
N LEU A 190 14.84 -8.94 -0.78
CA LEU A 190 14.11 -8.82 -2.04
C LEU A 190 14.13 -10.13 -2.84
N PRO A 191 13.12 -10.40 -3.68
CA PRO A 191 13.22 -11.37 -4.76
C PRO A 191 14.51 -11.15 -5.57
N GLY A 192 15.24 -12.23 -5.86
CA GLY A 192 16.50 -12.16 -6.62
C GLY A 192 17.71 -11.60 -5.84
N ARG A 193 17.57 -11.33 -4.54
CA ARG A 193 18.67 -10.88 -3.67
C ARG A 193 18.92 -11.90 -2.56
N ASP A 194 20.19 -12.28 -2.42
CA ASP A 194 20.67 -13.21 -1.38
C ASP A 194 21.04 -12.50 -0.06
N GLU A 195 21.06 -11.17 -0.08
CA GLU A 195 21.38 -10.33 1.06
C GLU A 195 20.12 -9.72 1.69
N LEU A 196 20.20 -9.52 3.00
CA LEU A 196 19.20 -8.76 3.75
C LEU A 196 19.39 -7.26 3.48
N LEU A 197 18.30 -6.50 3.53
CA LEU A 197 18.32 -5.08 3.11
C LEU A 197 19.06 -4.16 4.07
N PHE A 198 19.26 -4.58 5.32
CA PHE A 198 20.15 -3.94 6.28
C PHE A 198 20.61 -4.97 7.32
N ASN A 199 21.65 -4.64 8.09
CA ASN A 199 22.13 -5.49 9.17
C ASN A 199 21.60 -5.01 10.52
N LEU A 200 20.86 -5.88 11.22
CA LEU A 200 20.38 -5.63 12.58
C LEU A 200 21.19 -6.49 13.57
N PRO A 201 21.90 -5.89 14.55
CA PRO A 201 22.64 -6.66 15.54
C PRO A 201 21.74 -7.56 16.40
N ALA A 202 22.25 -8.69 16.88
CA ALA A 202 21.49 -9.60 17.71
C ALA A 202 21.02 -8.90 19.01
N GLY A 203 19.77 -9.12 19.39
CA GLY A 203 19.16 -8.46 20.55
C GLY A 203 18.85 -6.97 20.35
N LYS A 204 18.97 -6.45 19.13
CA LYS A 204 18.49 -5.12 18.75
C LYS A 204 17.19 -5.21 17.95
N MET A 205 16.48 -4.10 17.92
CA MET A 205 15.30 -3.87 17.11
C MET A 205 15.42 -2.50 16.44
N GLU A 206 14.84 -2.36 15.26
CA GLU A 206 14.70 -1.07 14.61
C GLU A 206 13.34 -0.48 14.95
N LEU A 207 13.30 0.70 15.57
CA LEU A 207 12.08 1.45 15.79
C LEU A 207 11.84 2.41 14.62
N GLY A 208 10.62 2.47 14.11
CA GLY A 208 10.30 3.37 12.99
C GLY A 208 10.78 2.86 11.64
N MET A 209 10.90 1.55 11.46
CA MET A 209 11.16 0.96 10.14
C MET A 209 10.00 1.25 9.19
N GLY A 210 10.29 1.75 7.99
CA GLY A 210 9.27 1.96 6.96
C GLY A 210 8.73 0.64 6.39
N THR A 211 7.67 0.71 5.60
CA THR A 211 7.20 -0.44 4.80
C THR A 211 8.25 -0.82 3.75
N HIS A 212 8.93 0.16 3.18
CA HIS A 212 10.09 -0.09 2.34
C HIS A 212 11.37 -0.08 3.19
N PRO A 213 12.17 -1.15 3.12
CA PRO A 213 13.40 -1.30 3.91
C PRO A 213 14.52 -0.43 3.32
N ALA A 214 14.43 0.87 3.57
CA ALA A 214 15.60 1.73 3.72
C ALA A 214 15.72 1.99 5.22
N SER A 215 16.93 1.91 5.78
CA SER A 215 17.15 2.23 7.19
C SER A 215 16.60 3.62 7.49
N ALA A 216 16.06 3.79 8.71
CA ALA A 216 15.72 5.11 9.20
C ALA A 216 17.01 5.83 9.60
N ASP A 217 17.84 6.17 8.63
CA ASP A 217 19.02 7.02 8.85
C ASP A 217 18.59 8.46 9.19
#